data_AF-A0A381UYQ2-F1
#
_entry.id   AF-A0A381UYQ2-F1
#
_cell.length_a   1.000
_cell.length_b   1.000
_cell.length_c   1.000
_cell.angle_alpha   90.00
_cell.angle_beta   90.00
_cell.angle_gamma   90.00
#
_symmetry.space_group_name_H-M   'P 1'
#
loop_
_entity.id
_entity.type
_entity.pdbx_description
1 polymer ?
#
loop_
_entity_poly.entity_id
_entity_poly.type
_entity_poly.pdbx_seq_one_letter_code
_entity_poly.pdbx_strand_id
1 'polypeptide(L)'
;MRPVLAWFAFLSLGQAEDWPQWLGTNRDAEWREEGIIARFPKGGPKLRWESKLGAGYSGPAVAKGRVFVMDRLPAEVDPGKGRLLHDGPPPRNINFVRKLLPGRERLVCLNEADGKLLWEHEWDCPYTTVAAYAIGPRATPTVDGARVYA
;
A
#
# COMPACT_ATOMS: atom_id res chain seq x y z
N MET A 1 8.80 56.54 24.75
CA MET A 1 8.16 55.21 24.76
C MET A 1 8.64 54.46 23.53
N ARG A 2 9.32 53.32 23.69
CA ARG A 2 9.86 52.53 22.57
C ARG A 2 8.85 51.42 22.21
N PRO A 3 8.41 51.26 20.96
CA PRO A 3 7.52 50.17 20.58
C PRO A 3 8.33 48.86 20.58
N VAL A 4 7.84 47.86 21.30
CA VAL A 4 8.34 46.49 21.23
C VAL A 4 7.64 45.84 20.02
N LEU A 5 8.38 45.56 18.95
CA LEU A 5 7.87 44.71 17.88
C LEU A 5 7.88 43.26 18.37
N ALA A 6 6.70 42.69 18.60
CA ALA A 6 6.55 41.26 18.84
C ALA A 6 6.64 40.51 17.50
N TRP A 7 7.71 39.74 17.31
CA TRP A 7 7.85 38.81 16.19
C TRP A 7 7.03 37.55 16.49
N PHE A 8 5.92 37.37 15.78
CA PHE A 8 5.21 36.10 15.75
C PHE A 8 5.96 35.18 14.79
N ALA A 9 6.76 34.25 15.33
CA ALA A 9 7.30 33.14 14.56
C ALA A 9 6.15 32.21 14.18
N PHE A 10 5.73 32.24 12.91
CA PHE A 10 4.91 31.17 12.35
C PHE A 10 5.78 29.91 12.27
N LEU A 11 5.56 28.97 13.18
CA LEU A 11 6.02 27.60 13.02
C LEU A 11 5.28 27.00 11.82
N SER A 12 5.94 26.98 10.66
CA SER A 12 5.51 26.12 9.57
C SER A 12 5.70 24.68 10.05
N LEU A 13 4.62 24.07 10.53
CA LEU A 13 4.52 22.62 10.63
C LEU A 13 4.64 22.12 9.19
N GLY A 14 5.83 21.65 8.80
CA GLY A 14 6.05 21.08 7.48
C GLY A 14 5.04 19.95 7.28
N GLN A 15 4.07 20.16 6.40
CA GLN A 15 3.27 19.07 5.86
C GLN A 15 4.13 18.44 4.77
N ALA A 16 4.42 17.15 4.93
CA ALA A 16 4.94 16.34 3.85
C ALA A 16 3.98 16.43 2.64
N GLU A 17 4.52 16.37 1.43
CA GLU A 17 3.77 16.31 0.20
C GLU A 17 3.01 14.97 0.13
N ASP A 18 1.74 15.05 -0.25
CA ASP A 18 0.95 13.85 -0.55
C ASP A 18 1.57 13.08 -1.74
N TRP A 19 1.43 11.75 -1.72
CA TRP A 19 1.79 10.86 -2.83
C TRP A 19 0.55 10.04 -3.26
N PRO A 20 -0.44 10.66 -3.91
CA PRO A 20 -1.78 10.10 -4.03
C PRO A 20 -1.92 8.97 -5.06
N GLN A 21 -0.89 8.69 -5.88
CA GLN A 21 -0.97 7.75 -7.00
C GLN A 21 0.42 7.23 -7.43
N TRP A 22 0.42 6.25 -8.35
CA TRP A 22 1.66 5.77 -8.97
C TRP A 22 2.46 6.93 -9.60
N LEU A 23 3.76 6.98 -9.31
CA LEU A 23 4.70 8.05 -9.72
C LEU A 23 4.40 9.44 -9.15
N GLY A 24 3.56 9.54 -8.10
CA GLY A 24 3.36 10.78 -7.34
C GLY A 24 2.35 11.73 -7.98
N THR A 25 2.23 12.93 -7.40
CA THR A 25 1.23 13.94 -7.79
C THR A 25 1.27 14.25 -9.29
N ASN A 26 2.47 14.43 -9.85
CA ASN A 26 2.68 14.76 -11.26
C ASN A 26 2.93 13.55 -12.17
N ARG A 27 2.95 12.34 -11.62
CA ARG A 27 3.26 11.08 -12.33
C ARG A 27 4.64 11.04 -13.00
N ASP A 28 5.61 11.74 -12.42
CA ASP A 28 6.99 11.87 -12.92
C ASP A 28 8.01 11.11 -12.05
N ALA A 29 7.56 10.51 -10.94
CA ALA A 29 8.40 9.83 -9.96
C ALA A 29 9.42 10.75 -9.28
N GLU A 30 9.16 12.06 -9.26
CA GLU A 30 10.04 13.03 -8.60
C GLU A 30 9.53 13.36 -7.20
N TRP A 31 10.43 13.25 -6.22
CA TRP A 31 10.20 13.72 -4.86
C TRP A 31 10.66 15.18 -4.75
N ARG A 32 9.79 16.08 -4.29
CA ARG A 32 10.06 17.53 -4.29
C ARG A 32 10.21 18.15 -2.91
N GLU A 33 10.11 17.37 -1.82
CA GLU A 33 10.38 17.93 -0.49
C GLU A 33 11.86 18.10 -0.20
N GLU A 34 12.15 19.09 0.63
CA GLU A 34 13.46 19.33 1.22
C GLU A 34 13.58 18.67 2.60
N GLY A 35 14.77 18.71 3.21
CA GLY A 35 14.98 18.19 4.57
C GLY A 35 15.15 16.67 4.66
N ILE A 36 15.27 15.99 3.51
CA ILE A 36 15.67 14.58 3.50
C ILE A 36 17.08 14.41 4.05
N ILE A 37 17.27 13.37 4.87
CA ILE A 37 18.57 13.06 5.44
C ILE A 37 19.44 12.38 4.39
N ALA A 38 20.65 12.90 4.16
CA ALA A 38 21.62 12.28 3.24
C ALA A 38 22.24 10.99 3.80
N ARG A 39 22.17 10.79 5.12
CA ARG A 39 22.67 9.59 5.81
C ARG A 39 21.75 9.24 6.97
N PHE A 40 21.47 7.95 7.13
CA PHE A 40 20.77 7.48 8.31
C PHE A 40 21.62 7.68 9.57
N PRO A 41 20.99 7.92 10.73
CA PRO A 41 21.67 7.84 12.02
C PRO A 41 22.31 6.46 12.21
N LYS A 42 23.33 6.35 13.08
CA LYS A 42 24.03 5.08 13.37
C LYS A 42 23.07 3.94 13.77
N GLY A 43 21.96 4.27 14.43
CA GLY A 43 20.92 3.31 14.84
C GLY A 43 19.77 3.14 13.82
N GLY A 44 19.88 3.73 12.63
CA GLY A 44 18.82 3.74 11.61
C GLY A 44 17.69 4.75 11.89
N PRO A 45 16.72 4.84 10.98
CA PRO A 45 15.49 5.58 11.23
C PRO A 45 14.67 4.89 12.33
N LYS A 46 13.97 5.68 13.16
CA LYS A 46 13.07 5.13 14.17
C LYS A 46 11.78 4.65 13.50
N LEU A 47 11.37 3.41 13.80
CA LEU A 47 10.04 2.93 13.41
C LEU A 47 8.98 3.81 14.07
N ARG A 48 8.08 4.38 13.24
CA ARG A 48 6.99 5.24 13.72
C ARG A 48 5.75 4.42 14.08
N TRP A 49 5.38 3.49 13.22
CA TRP A 49 4.28 2.57 13.39
C TRP A 49 4.42 1.43 12.38
N GLU A 50 3.66 0.36 12.61
CA GLU A 50 3.51 -0.76 11.69
C GLU A 50 2.04 -1.21 11.68
N SER A 51 1.59 -1.78 10.57
CA SER A 51 0.22 -2.27 10.40
C SER A 51 0.25 -3.62 9.71
N LYS A 52 -0.59 -4.55 10.18
CA LYS A 52 -0.68 -5.90 9.61
C LYS A 52 -1.50 -5.88 8.32
N LEU A 53 -0.89 -6.32 7.23
CA LEU A 53 -1.53 -6.49 5.93
C LEU A 53 -1.51 -7.96 5.49
N GLY A 54 -2.38 -8.30 4.55
CA GLY A 54 -2.35 -9.54 3.78
C GLY A 54 -1.23 -9.56 2.73
N ALA A 55 -1.27 -10.56 1.84
CA ALA A 55 -0.26 -10.69 0.79
C ALA A 55 -0.50 -9.70 -0.36
N GLY A 56 0.56 -9.16 -0.97
CA GLY A 56 0.45 -8.29 -2.14
C GLY A 56 1.75 -7.59 -2.48
N TYR A 57 1.71 -6.83 -3.57
CA TYR A 57 2.80 -5.95 -4.03
C TYR A 57 2.31 -4.53 -4.29
N SER A 58 1.09 -4.19 -3.84
CA SER A 58 0.56 -2.83 -3.92
C SER A 58 1.54 -1.87 -3.26
N GLY A 59 1.95 -0.83 -4.00
CA GLY A 59 2.55 0.33 -3.36
C GLY A 59 1.49 1.08 -2.53
N PRO A 60 1.90 1.81 -1.48
CA PRO A 60 1.00 2.71 -0.77
C PRO A 60 0.77 4.01 -1.58
N ALA A 61 -0.43 4.54 -1.50
CA ALA A 61 -0.72 5.94 -1.82
C ALA A 61 -0.95 6.70 -0.52
N VAL A 62 -0.38 7.89 -0.38
CA VAL A 62 -0.54 8.74 0.81
C VAL A 62 -1.26 10.01 0.40
N ALA A 63 -2.38 10.31 1.05
CA ALA A 63 -3.10 11.55 0.78
C ALA A 63 -3.91 12.00 2.00
N LYS A 64 -3.79 13.29 2.36
CA LYS A 64 -4.64 13.95 3.37
C LYS A 64 -4.62 13.23 4.73
N GLY A 65 -3.44 12.86 5.22
CA GLY A 65 -3.29 12.21 6.53
C GLY A 65 -3.65 10.72 6.52
N ARG A 66 -3.72 10.08 5.34
CA ARG A 66 -4.17 8.69 5.18
C ARG A 66 -3.24 7.93 4.24
N VAL A 67 -3.08 6.65 4.53
CA VAL A 67 -2.34 5.69 3.70
C VAL A 67 -3.31 4.68 3.13
N PHE A 68 -3.30 4.51 1.80
CA PHE A 68 -4.13 3.58 1.06
C PHE A 68 -3.25 2.48 0.47
N VAL A 69 -3.59 1.22 0.71
CA VAL A 69 -2.82 0.07 0.23
C VAL A 69 -3.75 -1.11 -0.03
N MET A 70 -3.46 -1.89 -1.06
CA MET A 70 -4.22 -3.12 -1.32
C MET A 70 -3.49 -4.35 -0.81
N ASP A 71 -4.24 -5.28 -0.26
CA ASP A 71 -3.74 -6.61 0.10
C ASP A 71 -4.73 -7.71 -0.31
N ARG A 72 -4.29 -8.96 -0.16
CA ARG A 72 -5.08 -10.16 -0.39
C ARG A 72 -5.21 -10.97 0.89
N LEU A 73 -6.45 -11.36 1.17
CA LEU A 73 -6.82 -12.30 2.21
C LEU A 73 -7.18 -13.64 1.54
N PRO A 74 -6.27 -14.63 1.51
CA PRO A 74 -6.60 -15.95 0.96
C PRO A 74 -7.71 -16.59 1.79
N ALA A 75 -8.57 -17.38 1.14
CA ALA A 75 -9.49 -18.23 1.88
C ALA A 75 -8.69 -19.28 2.67
N GLU A 76 -9.22 -19.72 3.82
CA GLU A 76 -8.64 -20.81 4.60
C GLU A 76 -8.86 -22.16 3.89
N VAL A 77 -8.10 -22.38 2.83
CA VAL A 77 -8.08 -23.63 2.06
C VAL A 77 -6.67 -24.15 1.96
N ASP A 78 -6.51 -25.48 2.03
CA ASP A 78 -5.24 -26.14 1.79
C ASP A 78 -4.75 -25.83 0.35
N PRO A 79 -3.66 -25.06 0.17
CA PRO A 79 -3.17 -24.68 -1.15
C PRO A 79 -2.75 -25.90 -1.99
N GLY A 80 -2.40 -27.01 -1.33
CA GLY A 80 -2.11 -28.30 -1.96
C GLY A 80 -3.33 -28.90 -2.65
N LYS A 81 -4.54 -28.65 -2.12
CA LYS A 81 -5.81 -29.20 -2.60
C LYS A 81 -6.60 -28.27 -3.52
N GLY A 82 -6.07 -27.06 -3.81
CA GLY A 82 -6.70 -26.14 -4.75
C GLY A 82 -6.96 -26.81 -6.11
N ARG A 83 -8.17 -26.63 -6.66
CA ARG A 83 -8.59 -27.23 -7.94
C ARG A 83 -7.61 -26.85 -9.04
N LEU A 84 -6.97 -27.84 -9.65
CA LEU A 84 -6.11 -27.64 -10.81
C LEU A 84 -6.95 -27.18 -12.00
N LEU A 85 -6.37 -26.27 -12.80
CA LEU A 85 -7.01 -25.70 -13.99
C LEU A 85 -6.24 -26.13 -15.25
N HIS A 86 -6.13 -27.44 -15.45
CA HIS A 86 -5.45 -28.08 -16.59
C HIS A 86 -6.29 -29.22 -17.14
N ASP A 87 -6.22 -29.42 -18.46
CA ASP A 87 -6.77 -30.61 -19.11
C ASP A 87 -5.74 -31.74 -19.03
N GLY A 88 -5.90 -32.61 -18.02
CA GLY A 88 -4.98 -33.71 -17.74
C GLY A 88 -3.95 -33.41 -16.63
N PRO A 89 -2.86 -34.18 -16.53
CA PRO A 89 -1.86 -33.98 -15.49
C PRO A 89 -1.22 -32.58 -15.57
N PRO A 90 -0.98 -31.90 -14.43
CA PRO A 90 -0.39 -30.56 -14.44
C PRO A 90 1.07 -30.59 -14.94
N PRO A 91 1.58 -29.48 -15.49
CA PRO A 91 2.99 -29.34 -15.83
C PRO A 91 3.90 -29.60 -14.63
N ARG A 92 5.05 -30.24 -14.86
CA ARG A 92 6.06 -30.46 -13.80
C ARG A 92 6.66 -29.15 -13.28
N ASN A 93 6.74 -28.13 -14.13
CA ASN A 93 7.27 -26.82 -13.75
C ASN A 93 6.16 -26.00 -13.07
N ILE A 94 6.37 -25.69 -11.79
CA ILE A 94 5.42 -24.97 -10.93
C ILE A 94 5.01 -23.60 -11.47
N ASN A 95 5.90 -22.94 -12.24
CA ASN A 95 5.63 -21.65 -12.86
C ASN A 95 4.55 -21.69 -13.95
N PHE A 96 4.09 -22.89 -14.30
CA PHE A 96 2.98 -23.09 -15.23
C PHE A 96 1.79 -23.80 -14.58
N VAL A 97 1.84 -24.13 -13.28
CA VAL A 97 0.73 -24.80 -12.58
C VAL A 97 -0.33 -23.78 -12.18
N ARG A 98 -1.42 -23.75 -12.93
CA ARG A 98 -2.63 -22.98 -12.61
C ARG A 98 -3.55 -23.71 -11.63
N LYS A 99 -4.09 -22.95 -10.68
CA LYS A 99 -5.07 -23.41 -9.67
C LYS A 99 -6.17 -22.37 -9.51
N LEU A 100 -7.36 -22.82 -9.11
CA LEU A 100 -8.36 -21.95 -8.50
C LEU A 100 -7.98 -21.73 -7.04
N LEU A 101 -7.79 -20.47 -6.67
CA LEU A 101 -7.39 -20.02 -5.35
C LEU A 101 -8.40 -18.99 -4.83
N PRO A 102 -9.43 -19.43 -4.08
CA PRO A 102 -10.40 -18.54 -3.48
C PRO A 102 -9.75 -17.55 -2.52
N GLY A 103 -10.34 -16.37 -2.39
CA GLY A 103 -9.84 -15.32 -1.53
C GLY A 103 -10.46 -13.98 -1.88
N ARG A 104 -10.18 -12.99 -1.04
CA ARG A 104 -10.66 -11.62 -1.20
C ARG A 104 -9.48 -10.70 -1.42
N GLU A 105 -9.66 -9.69 -2.25
CA GLU A 105 -8.78 -8.52 -2.23
C GLU A 105 -9.41 -7.45 -1.35
N ARG A 106 -8.55 -6.60 -0.79
CA ARG A 106 -8.95 -5.58 0.16
C ARG A 106 -8.18 -4.30 -0.09
N LEU A 107 -8.90 -3.19 -0.19
CA LEU A 107 -8.35 -1.85 -0.07
C LEU A 107 -8.41 -1.42 1.40
N VAL A 108 -7.26 -1.06 1.96
CA VAL A 108 -7.11 -0.64 3.34
C VAL A 108 -6.80 0.86 3.39
N CYS A 109 -7.49 1.59 4.26
CA CYS A 109 -7.17 2.98 4.59
C CYS A 109 -6.68 3.05 6.04
N LEU A 110 -5.44 3.49 6.23
CA LEU A 110 -4.80 3.67 7.53
C LEU A 110 -4.66 5.16 7.84
N ASN A 111 -4.62 5.50 9.12
CA ASN A 111 -4.21 6.81 9.60
C ASN A 111 -2.69 6.94 9.44
N GLU A 112 -2.23 8.00 8.77
CA GLU A 112 -0.80 8.21 8.50
C GLU A 112 0.02 8.45 9.77
N ALA A 113 -0.57 9.02 10.83
CA ALA A 113 0.15 9.38 12.04
C ALA A 113 0.50 8.16 12.92
N ASP A 114 -0.38 7.14 12.95
CA ASP A 114 -0.27 6.01 13.87
C ASP A 114 -0.50 4.63 13.26
N GLY A 115 -0.77 4.54 11.95
CA GLY A 115 -0.97 3.29 11.24
C GLY A 115 -2.29 2.58 11.54
N LYS A 116 -3.20 3.17 12.33
CA LYS A 116 -4.47 2.50 12.67
C LYS A 116 -5.38 2.41 11.47
N LEU A 117 -6.06 1.27 11.35
CA LEU A 117 -7.13 1.09 10.38
C LEU A 117 -8.24 2.13 10.60
N LEU A 118 -8.53 2.91 9.57
CA LEU A 118 -9.67 3.83 9.55
C LEU A 118 -10.89 3.15 8.92
N TRP A 119 -10.69 2.49 7.79
CA TRP A 119 -11.70 1.68 7.12
C TRP A 119 -11.04 0.73 6.12
N GLU A 120 -11.78 -0.27 5.69
CA GLU A 120 -11.40 -1.19 4.62
C GLU A 120 -12.59 -1.47 3.69
N HIS A 121 -12.27 -1.84 2.46
CA HIS A 121 -13.24 -2.34 1.49
C HIS A 121 -12.72 -3.65 0.91
N GLU A 122 -13.52 -4.71 0.99
CA GLU A 122 -13.17 -6.04 0.53
C GLU A 122 -14.10 -6.49 -0.59
N TRP A 123 -13.58 -7.26 -1.54
CA TRP A 123 -14.38 -7.91 -2.57
C TRP A 123 -13.89 -9.34 -2.84
N ASP A 124 -14.84 -10.21 -3.22
CA ASP A 124 -14.51 -11.56 -3.65
C ASP A 124 -13.65 -11.50 -4.92
N CYS A 125 -12.50 -12.19 -4.87
CA CYS A 125 -11.52 -12.17 -5.95
C CYS A 125 -10.79 -13.51 -6.03
N PRO A 126 -11.46 -14.58 -6.51
CA PRO A 126 -10.81 -15.86 -6.72
C PRO A 126 -9.78 -15.74 -7.85
N TYR A 127 -8.56 -16.20 -7.58
CA TYR A 127 -7.51 -16.22 -8.60
C TYR A 127 -7.54 -17.54 -9.37
N THR A 128 -7.39 -17.45 -10.69
CA THR A 128 -7.33 -18.61 -11.63
C THR A 128 -6.01 -18.65 -12.41
N THR A 129 -5.00 -17.94 -11.90
CA THR A 129 -3.67 -17.78 -12.51
C THR A 129 -2.71 -18.89 -12.07
N VAL A 130 -1.43 -18.77 -12.46
CA VAL A 130 -0.34 -19.62 -11.96
C VAL A 130 -0.27 -19.47 -10.44
N ALA A 131 -0.37 -20.60 -9.74
CA ALA A 131 -0.45 -20.62 -8.29
C ALA A 131 0.75 -19.93 -7.61
N ALA A 132 1.95 -20.06 -8.19
CA ALA A 132 3.16 -19.42 -7.69
C ALA A 132 3.13 -17.88 -7.73
N TYR A 133 2.31 -17.28 -8.60
CA TYR A 133 2.22 -15.81 -8.77
C TYR A 133 0.93 -15.21 -8.18
N ALA A 134 0.10 -16.06 -7.58
CA ALA A 134 -1.22 -15.75 -7.05
C ALA A 134 -1.17 -15.15 -5.63
N ILE A 135 -0.33 -14.11 -5.44
CA ILE A 135 0.09 -13.61 -4.13
C ILE A 135 -0.39 -12.19 -3.81
N GLY A 136 -1.37 -11.69 -4.57
CA GLY A 136 -2.11 -10.47 -4.24
C GLY A 136 -2.03 -9.36 -5.28
N PRO A 137 -2.70 -8.23 -4.99
CA PRO A 137 -2.79 -7.08 -5.87
C PRO A 137 -1.43 -6.40 -6.04
N ARG A 138 -1.23 -5.77 -7.19
CA ARG A 138 0.04 -5.11 -7.58
C ARG A 138 -0.10 -3.61 -7.82
N ALA A 139 -1.32 -3.13 -8.04
CA ALA A 139 -1.57 -1.74 -8.37
C ALA A 139 -1.51 -0.86 -7.11
N THR A 140 -0.84 0.29 -7.20
CA THR A 140 -0.96 1.35 -6.20
C THR A 140 -2.32 2.03 -6.36
N PRO A 141 -3.13 2.19 -5.29
CA PRO A 141 -4.37 2.94 -5.34
C PRO A 141 -4.17 4.37 -5.86
N THR A 142 -5.19 4.92 -6.50
CA THR A 142 -5.20 6.33 -6.92
C THR A 142 -6.22 7.11 -6.11
N VAL A 143 -5.78 8.17 -5.44
CA VAL A 143 -6.64 9.08 -4.67
C VAL A 143 -6.91 10.33 -5.49
N ASP A 144 -8.19 10.66 -5.68
CA ASP A 144 -8.65 11.88 -6.35
C ASP A 144 -9.75 12.54 -5.51
N GLY A 145 -9.42 13.67 -4.91
CA GLY A 145 -10.34 14.41 -4.06
C GLY A 145 -10.82 13.59 -2.86
N ALA A 146 -12.06 13.11 -2.92
CA ALA A 146 -12.70 12.29 -1.89
C ALA A 146 -12.86 10.82 -2.30
N ARG A 147 -12.32 10.43 -3.46
CA ARG A 147 -12.45 9.09 -4.05
C ARG A 147 -11.09 8.39 -4.05
N VAL A 148 -11.14 7.07 -3.98
CA VAL A 148 -9.99 6.20 -4.16
C VAL A 148 -10.37 5.09 -5.13
N TYR A 149 -9.48 4.80 -6.07
CA TYR A 149 -9.64 3.79 -7.10
C TYR A 149 -8.60 2.68 -6.90
N ALA A 150 -9.05 1.44 -6.96
CA ALA A 150 -8.30 0.22 -6.66
C ALA A 150 -8.75 -0.89 -7.62
#